data_AF-T0JK32-F1
#
_entry.id   AF-T0JK32-F1
#
_cell.length_a   1.000
_cell.length_b   1.000
_cell.length_c   1.000
_cell.angle_alpha   90.00
_cell.angle_beta   90.00
_cell.angle_gamma   90.00
#
_symmetry.space_group_name_H-M   'P 1'
#
loop_
_entity.id
_entity.type
_entity.pdbx_description
1 polymer ?
#
loop_
_entity_poly.entity_id
_entity_poly.type
_entity_poly.pdbx_seq_one_letter_code
_entity_poly.pdbx_strand_id
1 'polypeptide(L)' 'MLLSILAFFLFALGFAAMVFLGEMEEGLKAMFIAYLISPYGIPMLAAWLLGTMGGINERLKSI' A
#
# COMPACT_ATOMS: atom_id res chain seq x y z
N MET A 1 -1.19 6.90 -15.88
CA MET A 1 -0.35 8.06 -15.53
C MET A 1 -1.05 9.02 -14.56
N LEU A 2 -2.27 9.49 -14.88
CA LEU A 2 -3.02 10.40 -14.00
C LEU A 2 -3.23 9.87 -12.57
N LEU A 3 -3.72 8.64 -12.42
CA LEU A 3 -3.94 8.00 -11.11
C LEU A 3 -2.64 7.87 -10.29
N SER A 4 -1.52 7.58 -10.94
CA SER A 4 -0.20 7.50 -10.28
C SER A 4 0.24 8.86 -9.74
N ILE A 5 0.01 9.93 -10.50
CA ILE A 5 0.34 11.29 -10.10
C ILE A 5 -0.54 11.70 -8.90
N LEU A 6 -1.85 11.41 -8.97
CA LEU A 6 -2.78 11.68 -7.86
C LEU A 6 -2.42 10.89 -6.61
N ALA A 7 -2.06 9.61 -6.75
CA ALA A 7 -1.60 8.76 -5.65
C ALA A 7 -0.36 9.35 -4.98
N PHE A 8 0.61 9.83 -5.76
CA PHE A 8 1.82 10.45 -5.24
C PHE A 8 1.51 11.70 -4.41
N PHE A 9 0.65 12.60 -4.91
CA PHE A 9 0.27 13.80 -4.17
C PHE A 9 -0.50 13.48 -2.89
N LEU A 10 -1.45 12.55 -2.93
CA LEU A 10 -2.20 12.13 -1.73
C LEU A 10 -1.29 11.47 -0.69
N PHE A 11 -0.34 10.66 -1.13
CA PHE A 11 0.68 10.09 -0.27
C PHE A 11 1.54 11.18 0.37
N ALA A 12 2.06 12.12 -0.42
CA ALA A 12 2.92 13.19 0.06
C ALA A 12 2.19 14.11 1.06
N LEU A 13 0.92 14.43 0.80
CA LEU A 13 0.09 15.23 1.70
C LEU A 13 -0.24 14.47 2.99
N GLY A 14 -0.62 13.20 2.89
CA GLY A 14 -0.88 12.36 4.06
C GLY A 14 0.36 12.23 4.94
N PHE A 15 1.52 11.94 4.33
CA PHE A 15 2.80 11.88 5.03
C PHE A 15 3.18 13.21 5.68
N ALA A 16 3.02 14.32 4.97
CA ALA A 16 3.27 15.65 5.51
C ALA A 16 2.37 15.97 6.71
N ALA A 17 1.08 15.61 6.66
CA ALA A 17 0.15 15.79 7.78
C ALA A 17 0.61 15.01 9.02
N MET A 18 1.06 13.77 8.85
CA MET A 18 1.58 12.96 9.96
C MET A 18 2.84 13.56 10.57
N VAL A 19 3.79 13.99 9.73
CA VAL A 19 5.11 14.45 10.17
C VAL A 19 5.07 15.87 10.76
N PHE A 20 4.32 16.78 10.14
CA PHE A 20 4.34 18.20 10.50
C PHE A 20 3.17 18.62 11.38
N LEU A 21 2.00 17.99 11.24
CA LEU A 21 0.79 18.33 12.00
C LEU A 21 0.50 17.34 13.14
N GLY A 22 1.16 16.17 13.13
CA GLY A 22 0.89 15.09 14.10
C GLY A 22 -0.44 14.36 13.87
N GLU A 23 -1.10 14.61 12.73
CA GLU A 23 -2.40 14.04 12.36
C GLU A 23 -2.22 12.62 11.82
N MET A 24 -1.97 11.68 12.73
CA MET A 24 -1.69 10.28 12.39
C MET A 24 -2.88 9.58 11.74
N GLU A 25 -4.10 9.85 12.21
CA GLU A 25 -5.30 9.18 11.71
C GLU A 25 -5.65 9.64 10.28
N GLU A 26 -5.75 10.95 10.06
CA GLU A 26 -6.05 11.56 8.76
C GLU A 26 -4.97 11.24 7.74
N GLY A 27 -3.70 11.35 8.14
CA GLY A 27 -2.57 11.04 7.27
C GLY A 27 -2.55 9.57 6.85
N LEU A 28 -2.82 8.64 7.77
CA LEU A 28 -2.89 7.22 7.44
C LEU A 28 -4.07 6.91 6.50
N LYS A 29 -5.24 7.53 6.72
CA LYS A 29 -6.39 7.42 5.79
C LYS A 29 -6.01 7.89 4.38
N ALA A 30 -5.33 9.02 4.27
CA ALA A 30 -4.85 9.55 2.98
C ALA A 30 -3.84 8.60 2.32
N MET A 31 -2.92 8.00 3.08
CA MET A 31 -1.98 7.01 2.57
C MET A 31 -2.68 5.73 2.07
N PHE A 32 -3.71 5.25 2.78
CA PHE A 32 -4.52 4.12 2.33
C PHE A 32 -5.23 4.44 1.01
N ILE A 33 -5.83 5.62 0.90
CA ILE A 33 -6.49 6.05 -0.35
C ILE A 33 -5.46 6.11 -1.48
N ALA A 34 -4.30 6.72 -1.25
CA ALA A 34 -3.21 6.80 -2.22
C ALA A 34 -2.76 5.41 -2.70
N TYR A 35 -2.65 4.45 -1.79
CA TYR A 35 -2.32 3.07 -2.11
C TYR A 35 -3.40 2.41 -2.99
N LEU A 36 -4.67 2.60 -2.66
CA LEU A 36 -5.79 1.98 -3.39
C LEU A 36 -5.99 2.56 -4.80
N ILE A 37 -5.81 3.87 -4.98
CA ILE A 37 -5.95 4.50 -6.29
C ILE A 37 -4.71 4.32 -7.17
N SER A 38 -3.57 3.99 -6.58
CA SER A 38 -2.35 3.71 -7.32
C SER A 38 -2.56 2.48 -8.20
N PRO A 39 -2.18 2.52 -9.49
CA PRO A 39 -2.29 1.36 -10.36
C PRO A 39 -1.40 0.18 -9.92
N TYR A 40 -0.51 0.37 -8.94
CA TYR A 40 0.42 -0.65 -8.44
C TYR A 40 0.09 -1.18 -7.05
N GLY A 41 -0.78 -0.51 -6.27
CA GLY A 41 -1.05 -0.93 -4.88
C GLY A 41 -1.66 -2.34 -4.81
N ILE A 42 -2.85 -2.51 -5.39
CA ILE A 42 -3.54 -3.80 -5.41
C ILE A 42 -2.70 -4.92 -6.08
N PRO A 43 -2.07 -4.69 -7.26
CA PRO A 43 -1.20 -5.70 -7.86
C PRO A 43 -0.03 -6.13 -6.97
N MET A 44 0.61 -5.20 -6.25
CA MET A 44 1.69 -5.51 -5.32
C MET A 44 1.21 -6.35 -4.13
N LEU A 45 0.03 -6.03 -3.57
CA LEU A 45 -0.60 -6.84 -2.52
C LEU A 45 -0.86 -8.27 -3.00
N ALA A 46 -1.40 -8.40 -4.21
CA ALA A 46 -1.69 -9.70 -4.81
C ALA A 46 -0.40 -10.52 -5.02
N ALA A 47 0.66 -9.89 -5.54
CA ALA A 47 1.95 -10.54 -5.74
C ALA A 47 2.56 -11.04 -4.42
N TRP A 48 2.52 -10.21 -3.38
CA TRP A 48 2.97 -10.58 -2.04
C TRP A 48 2.17 -11.75 -1.46
N LEU A 49 0.84 -11.71 -1.60
CA LEU A 49 -0.06 -12.76 -1.11
C LEU A 49 0.23 -14.10 -1.82
N LEU A 50 0.36 -14.07 -3.14
CA LEU A 50 0.68 -15.26 -3.94
C LEU A 50 2.03 -15.85 -3.55
N GLY A 51 3.06 -15.02 -3.37
CA GLY A 51 4.39 -15.48 -2.91
C GLY A 51 4.33 -16.11 -1.53
N THR A 52 3.60 -15.50 -0.60
CA THR A 52 3.41 -16.02 0.76
C THR A 52 2.70 -17.38 0.74
N MET A 53 1.62 -17.50 -0.03
CA MET A 53 0.89 -18.76 -0.20
C MET A 53 1.74 -19.84 -0.86
N GLY A 54 2.57 -19.48 -1.85
CA GLY A 54 3.56 -20.37 -2.45
C GLY A 54 4.52 -20.95 -1.42
N GLY A 55 5.12 -20.09 -0.58
CA GLY A 55 6.01 -20.53 0.49
C GLY A 55 5.33 -21.41 1.53
N ILE A 56 4.08 -21.10 1.90
CA ILE A 56 3.29 -21.95 2.81
C ILE A 56 3.04 -23.34 2.17
N ASN A 57 2.65 -23.38 0.90
CA ASN A 57 2.38 -24.63 0.18
C ASN A 57 3.62 -25.52 0.08
N GLU A 58 4.79 -24.94 -0.20
CA GLU A 58 6.06 -25.69 -0.21
C GLU A 58 6.38 -26.30 1.14
N ARG A 59 6.20 -25.55 2.23
CA ARG A 59 6.39 -26.07 3.59
C ARG A 59 5.42 -27.19 3.92
N LEU A 60 4.14 -27.07 3.54
CA LEU A 60 3.16 -28.13 3.74
C LEU A 60 3.49 -29.41 2.98
N LYS A 61 4.00 -29.32 1.75
CA LYS A 61 4.43 -30.48 0.96
C LYS A 61 5.70 -31.16 1.49
N SER A 62 6.44 -30.49 2.37
CA SER A 62 7.68 -31.03 2.97
C SER A 62 7.45 -31.83 4.25
N ILE A 63 6.20 -31.97 4.69
CA ILE A 63 5.74 -32.75 5.85
C ILE A 63 5.05 -34.02 5.34
#